data_AF-A0AAV6U8R3-F1
#
_entry.id   AF-A0AAV6U8R3-F1
#
_cell.length_a   1.000
_cell.length_b   1.000
_cell.length_c   1.000
_cell.angle_alpha   90.00
_cell.angle_beta   90.00
_cell.angle_gamma   90.00
#
_symmetry.space_group_name_H-M   'P 1'
#
loop_
_entity.id
_entity.type
_entity.pdbx_description
1 polymer ?
#
loop_
_entity_poly.entity_id
_entity_poly.type
_entity_poly.pdbx_seq_one_letter_code
_entity_poly.pdbx_strand_id
1 'polypeptide(L)'
;MFSLLANGALTIRDPASGTNLYLLFDDVHLLKSIPNNWLNQADKDKTFTCPIFEEDGETEEGIIRPRFGLLRTTHRLEESSNVKCAFHLNAKTLSHIYRKTKRFASSQRFP
;
A
#
# COMPACT_ATOMS: atom_id res chain seq x y z
N MET A 1 3.89 -11.33 6.36
CA MET A 1 2.45 -11.67 6.25
C MET A 1 2.27 -13.10 5.75
N PHE A 2 2.89 -13.49 4.63
CA PHE A 2 2.76 -14.85 4.08
C PHE A 2 3.64 -15.92 4.74
N SER A 3 4.69 -15.54 5.47
CA SER A 3 5.55 -16.49 6.20
C SER A 3 4.82 -17.29 7.27
N LEU A 4 3.68 -16.78 7.77
CA LEU A 4 2.86 -17.46 8.77
C LEU A 4 1.84 -18.44 8.16
N LEU A 5 1.58 -18.36 6.85
CA LEU A 5 0.64 -19.23 6.16
C LEU A 5 1.43 -20.28 5.39
N ALA A 6 1.27 -21.57 5.75
CA ALA A 6 1.93 -22.70 5.09
C ALA A 6 3.47 -22.55 4.95
N ASN A 7 4.15 -21.95 5.94
CA ASN A 7 5.59 -21.64 5.90
C ASN A 7 6.03 -20.84 4.66
N GLY A 8 5.12 -20.05 4.07
CA GLY A 8 5.37 -19.33 2.83
C GLY A 8 5.21 -20.17 1.56
N ALA A 9 4.83 -21.45 1.66
CA ALA A 9 4.49 -22.28 0.51
C ALA A 9 3.03 -22.07 0.10
N LEU A 10 2.79 -21.79 -1.19
CA LEU A 10 1.44 -21.63 -1.75
C LEU A 10 0.82 -22.96 -2.18
N THR A 11 1.31 -24.06 -1.62
CA THR A 11 0.94 -25.42 -1.99
C THR A 11 0.70 -26.27 -0.74
N ILE A 12 -0.37 -27.05 -0.77
CA ILE A 12 -0.71 -28.04 0.26
C ILE A 12 -0.95 -29.38 -0.45
N ARG A 13 -0.50 -30.49 0.15
CA ARG A 13 -0.78 -31.82 -0.40
C ARG A 13 -2.17 -32.28 0.02
N ASP A 14 -3.01 -32.66 -0.93
CA ASP A 14 -4.30 -33.26 -0.66
C ASP A 14 -4.11 -34.62 0.03
N PRO A 15 -4.62 -34.82 1.27
CA PRO A 15 -4.49 -36.09 1.96
C PRO A 15 -5.26 -37.24 1.30
N ALA A 16 -6.26 -36.97 0.47
CA ALA A 16 -7.08 -38.00 -0.18
C ALA A 16 -6.51 -38.46 -1.52
N SER A 17 -6.20 -37.52 -2.42
CA SER A 17 -5.66 -37.85 -3.76
C SER A 17 -4.13 -37.89 -3.82
N GLY A 18 -3.44 -37.34 -2.82
CA GLY A 18 -1.98 -37.19 -2.82
C GLY A 18 -1.46 -36.10 -3.77
N THR A 19 -2.34 -35.37 -4.47
CA THR A 19 -1.99 -34.31 -5.43
C THR A 19 -1.75 -32.97 -4.72
N ASN A 20 -1.17 -32.00 -5.45
CA ASN A 20 -0.92 -30.66 -4.91
C ASN A 20 -2.14 -29.76 -5.12
N LEU A 21 -2.62 -29.17 -4.04
CA LEU A 21 -3.58 -28.08 -4.03
C LEU A 21 -2.82 -26.75 -4.00
N TYR A 22 -3.20 -25.83 -4.88
CA TYR A 22 -2.61 -24.49 -4.95
C TYR A 22 -3.52 -23.49 -4.24
N LEU A 23 -2.94 -22.71 -3.33
CA LEU A 23 -3.64 -21.66 -2.63
C LEU A 23 -3.67 -20.41 -3.51
N LEU A 24 -4.87 -20.05 -3.98
CA LEU A 24 -5.11 -18.79 -4.67
C LEU A 24 -5.63 -17.77 -3.66
N PHE A 25 -5.09 -16.55 -3.74
CA PHE A 25 -5.62 -15.42 -3.00
C PHE A 25 -6.47 -14.56 -3.92
N ASP A 26 -7.52 -14.02 -3.34
CA ASP A 26 -8.28 -12.95 -3.95
C ASP A 26 -7.41 -11.68 -4.00
N ASP A 27 -6.97 -11.36 -5.22
CA ASP A 27 -6.11 -10.24 -5.54
C ASP A 27 -6.78 -8.90 -5.20
N VAL A 28 -8.09 -8.77 -5.41
CA VAL A 28 -8.86 -7.57 -5.04
C VAL A 28 -8.77 -7.31 -3.54
N HIS A 29 -8.91 -8.35 -2.71
CA HIS A 29 -8.80 -8.20 -1.25
C HIS A 29 -7.36 -7.96 -0.79
N LEU A 30 -6.38 -8.59 -1.45
CA LEU A 30 -4.97 -8.31 -1.20
C LEU A 30 -4.63 -6.84 -1.51
N LEU A 31 -5.04 -6.35 -2.69
CA LEU A 31 -4.81 -4.97 -3.11
C LEU A 31 -5.55 -3.96 -2.23
N LYS A 32 -6.74 -4.29 -1.71
CA LYS A 32 -7.45 -3.45 -0.72
C LYS A 32 -6.72 -3.36 0.61
N SER A 33 -5.95 -4.38 0.99
CA SER A 33 -5.19 -4.41 2.25
C SER A 33 -3.94 -3.52 2.22
N ILE A 34 -3.30 -3.39 1.05
CA ILE A 34 -2.10 -2.55 0.83
C ILE A 34 -2.29 -1.11 1.34
N PRO A 35 -3.29 -0.33 0.88
CA PRO A 35 -3.47 1.05 1.33
C PRO A 35 -3.88 1.11 2.80
N ASN A 36 -4.60 0.12 3.34
CA ASN A 36 -4.94 0.09 4.77
C ASN A 36 -3.71 -0.14 5.63
N ASN A 37 -2.84 -1.07 5.24
CA ASN A 37 -1.58 -1.33 5.93
C ASN A 37 -0.66 -0.12 5.86
N TRP A 38 -0.55 0.51 4.69
CA TRP A 38 0.23 1.72 4.49
C TRP A 38 -0.30 2.90 5.35
N LEU A 39 -1.62 3.02 5.50
CA LEU A 39 -2.25 4.07 6.34
C LEU A 39 -2.09 3.84 7.84
N ASN A 40 -2.12 2.57 8.27
CA ASN A 40 -2.07 2.19 9.69
C ASN A 40 -0.63 1.94 10.17
N GLN A 41 0.37 2.24 9.35
CA GLN A 41 1.75 1.97 9.69
C GLN A 41 2.31 3.07 10.59
N ALA A 42 2.60 2.73 11.85
CA ALA A 42 3.26 3.62 12.80
C ALA A 42 4.74 3.86 12.45
N ASP A 43 5.38 2.84 11.89
CA ASP A 43 6.79 2.85 11.46
C ASP A 43 6.91 3.39 10.02
N LYS A 44 7.52 4.58 9.88
CA LYS A 44 7.71 5.25 8.59
C LYS A 44 8.84 4.65 7.75
N ASP A 45 9.69 3.83 8.35
CA ASP A 45 10.87 3.25 7.70
C ASP A 45 10.54 1.90 7.05
N LYS A 46 9.48 1.22 7.50
CA LYS A 46 8.98 -0.04 6.93
C LYS A 46 7.91 0.14 5.84
N THR A 47 7.83 1.28 5.17
CA THR A 47 6.82 1.50 4.12
C THR A 47 7.09 0.64 2.88
N PHE A 48 6.11 0.55 1.97
CA PHE A 48 6.35 0.06 0.61
C PHE A 48 7.54 0.81 0.00
N THR A 49 8.47 0.08 -0.60
CA THR A 49 9.61 0.61 -1.36
C THR A 49 9.35 0.35 -2.83
N CYS A 50 9.42 1.40 -3.64
CA CYS A 50 9.30 1.30 -5.09
C CYS A 50 10.68 1.53 -5.71
N PRO A 51 11.13 0.68 -6.66
CA PRO A 51 12.34 0.99 -7.40
C PRO A 51 12.12 2.26 -8.21
N ILE A 52 13.17 3.07 -8.34
CA ILE A 52 13.20 4.15 -9.31
C ILE A 52 13.49 3.54 -10.66
N PHE A 53 12.62 3.82 -11.63
CA PHE A 53 12.89 3.54 -13.02
C PHE A 53 13.52 4.83 -13.57
N GLU A 54 14.86 4.91 -13.65
CA GLU A 54 15.52 6.07 -14.27
C GLU A 54 15.30 6.05 -15.79
N GLU A 55 14.98 7.19 -16.41
CA GLU A 55 15.97 8.21 -16.80
C GLU A 55 16.15 9.43 -15.86
N ASP A 56 15.32 9.64 -14.84
CA ASP A 56 15.40 10.87 -14.01
C ASP A 56 16.12 10.66 -12.67
N GLY A 57 17.44 10.52 -12.74
CA GLY A 57 18.46 11.04 -11.82
C GLY A 57 18.34 10.89 -10.28
N GLU A 58 19.37 10.24 -9.72
CA GLU A 58 20.11 10.65 -8.52
C GLU A 58 19.31 10.69 -7.20
N THR A 59 18.95 9.51 -6.69
CA THR A 59 18.93 9.31 -5.23
C THR A 59 19.84 8.14 -4.88
N GLU A 60 20.67 8.32 -3.85
CA GLU A 60 21.78 7.41 -3.46
C GLU A 60 21.36 5.94 -3.21
N GLU A 61 20.05 5.66 -3.08
CA GLU A 61 19.52 4.29 -2.85
C GLU A 61 18.69 3.74 -4.02
N GLY A 62 18.41 4.49 -5.09
CA GLY A 62 17.58 4.01 -6.22
C GLY A 62 16.15 3.57 -5.84
N ILE A 63 15.66 4.01 -4.68
CA ILE A 63 14.40 3.55 -4.07
C ILE A 63 13.57 4.76 -3.64
N ILE A 64 12.33 4.82 -4.11
CA ILE A 64 11.31 5.75 -3.61
C ILE A 64 10.54 5.09 -2.47
N ARG A 65 10.44 5.82 -1.36
CA ARG A 65 9.53 5.50 -0.25
C ARG A 65 8.28 6.38 -0.39
N PRO A 66 7.20 5.93 -1.06
CA PRO A 66 5.99 6.72 -1.21
C PRO A 66 5.46 7.16 0.17
N ARG A 67 5.02 8.41 0.26
CA ARG A 67 4.42 9.01 1.47
C ARG A 67 3.08 9.64 1.12
N PHE A 68 2.07 9.50 2.00
CA PHE A 68 0.77 10.17 1.82
C PHE A 68 0.87 11.70 1.73
N GLY A 69 1.92 12.30 2.31
CA GLY A 69 2.21 13.72 2.14
C GLY A 69 2.41 14.10 0.67
N LEU A 70 3.10 13.24 -0.10
CA LEU A 70 3.38 13.45 -1.52
C LEU A 70 2.08 13.53 -2.32
N LEU A 71 1.12 12.63 -2.08
CA LEU A 71 -0.18 12.67 -2.75
C LEU A 71 -0.96 13.97 -2.49
N ARG A 72 -0.86 14.54 -1.28
CA ARG A 72 -1.50 15.84 -1.00
C ARG A 72 -0.82 16.96 -1.75
N THR A 73 0.51 16.93 -1.84
CA THR A 73 1.28 17.89 -2.60
C THR A 73 0.92 17.80 -4.09
N THR A 74 0.91 16.60 -4.68
CA THR A 74 0.50 16.38 -6.08
C THR A 74 -0.92 16.89 -6.35
N HIS A 75 -1.89 16.55 -5.49
CA HIS A 75 -3.26 17.06 -5.65
C HIS A 75 -3.31 18.59 -5.62
N ARG A 76 -2.57 19.24 -4.72
CA ARG A 76 -2.53 20.72 -4.63
C ARG A 76 -1.88 21.34 -5.86
N LEU A 77 -0.82 20.73 -6.37
CA LEU A 77 -0.13 21.20 -7.58
C LEU A 77 -1.02 21.10 -8.83
N GLU A 78 -1.84 20.07 -8.91
CA GLU A 78 -2.77 19.88 -10.03
C GLU A 78 -4.12 20.61 -9.86
N GLU A 79 -4.38 21.23 -8.70
CA GLU A 79 -5.67 21.84 -8.40
C GLU A 79 -6.00 23.02 -9.34
N SER A 80 -4.98 23.81 -9.67
CA SER A 80 -5.07 24.92 -10.62
C SER A 80 -4.86 24.51 -12.08
N SER A 81 -4.55 23.24 -12.35
CA SER A 81 -4.31 22.77 -13.72
C SER A 81 -5.60 22.37 -14.41
N ASN A 82 -5.76 22.79 -15.67
CA ASN A 82 -6.86 22.35 -16.52
C ASN A 82 -6.70 20.88 -16.96
N VAL A 83 -5.47 20.37 -16.95
CA VAL A 83 -5.13 18.98 -17.29
C VAL A 83 -4.53 18.32 -16.05
N LYS A 84 -5.16 17.24 -15.59
CA LYS A 84 -4.75 16.51 -14.38
C LYS A 84 -4.19 15.16 -14.77
N CYS A 85 -2.91 14.92 -14.44
CA CYS A 85 -2.30 13.61 -14.65
C CYS A 85 -2.86 12.61 -13.63
N ALA A 86 -3.15 13.05 -12.41
CA ALA A 86 -3.77 12.24 -11.36
C ALA A 86 -5.26 12.55 -11.19
N PHE A 87 -6.07 12.53 -12.26
CA PHE A 87 -7.49 12.94 -12.21
C PHE A 87 -8.38 12.16 -11.22
N HIS A 88 -8.03 10.92 -10.87
CA HIS A 88 -8.71 10.13 -9.83
C HIS A 88 -8.32 10.51 -8.39
N LEU A 89 -7.22 11.26 -8.23
CA LEU A 89 -6.80 11.83 -6.96
C LEU A 89 -7.58 13.12 -6.71
N ASN A 90 -8.72 12.99 -6.04
CA ASN A 90 -9.58 14.11 -5.67
C ASN A 90 -9.72 14.25 -4.15
N ALA A 91 -10.38 15.33 -3.73
CA ALA A 91 -10.63 15.61 -2.32
C ALA A 91 -11.35 14.46 -1.57
N LYS A 92 -12.25 13.73 -2.25
CA LYS A 92 -12.94 12.57 -1.66
C LYS A 92 -11.95 11.45 -1.37
N THR A 93 -11.10 11.10 -2.34
CA THR A 93 -10.03 10.11 -2.21
C THR A 93 -9.08 10.47 -1.05
N LEU A 94 -8.64 11.73 -0.97
CA LEU A 94 -7.78 12.23 0.12
C LEU A 94 -8.50 12.26 1.49
N SER A 95 -9.78 12.59 1.53
CA SER A 95 -10.56 12.63 2.78
C SER A 95 -10.78 11.24 3.37
N HIS A 96 -10.98 10.22 2.51
CA HIS A 96 -11.14 8.83 2.93
C HIS A 96 -9.86 8.31 3.59
N ILE A 97 -8.72 8.65 3.00
CA ILE A 97 -7.37 8.44 3.54
C ILE A 97 -7.21 9.14 4.90
N TYR A 98 -7.64 10.40 5.02
CA TYR A 98 -7.53 11.17 6.27
C TYR A 98 -8.41 10.65 7.41
N ARG A 99 -9.66 10.24 7.11
CA ARG A 99 -10.57 9.68 8.13
C ARG A 99 -10.05 8.36 8.69
N LYS A 100 -9.42 7.54 7.86
CA LYS A 100 -8.81 6.27 8.29
C LYS A 100 -7.59 6.50 9.20
N THR A 101 -6.72 7.45 8.86
CA THR A 101 -5.56 7.80 9.71
C THR A 101 -5.96 8.42 11.05
N LYS A 102 -7.01 9.26 11.10
CA LYS A 102 -7.48 9.87 12.35
C LYS A 102 -8.14 8.88 13.31
N ARG A 103 -8.88 7.88 12.79
CA ARG A 103 -9.43 6.77 13.59
C ARG A 103 -8.32 5.92 14.21
N PHE A 104 -7.23 5.70 13.49
CA PHE A 104 -6.10 4.93 14.01
C PHE A 104 -5.33 5.67 15.12
N ALA A 105 -5.05 6.96 14.92
CA ALA A 105 -4.39 7.80 15.92
C ALA A 105 -5.20 8.00 17.22
N SER A 106 -6.51 7.72 17.19
CA SER A 106 -7.38 7.68 18.37
C SER A 106 -7.47 6.29 19.01
N SER A 107 -7.32 5.20 18.23
CA SER A 107 -7.26 3.84 18.75
C SER A 107 -5.93 3.46 19.41
N GLN A 108 -4.82 4.11 19.07
CA GLN A 108 -3.52 3.89 19.73
C GLN A 108 -3.34 4.69 21.04
N ARG A 109 -4.39 5.36 21.55
CA ARG A 109 -4.36 6.13 22.81
C ARG A 109 -4.92 5.38 24.02
N PHE A 110 -5.08 4.06 23.92
CA PHE A 110 -5.42 3.24 25.09
C PHE A 110 -4.36 2.15 25.26
N PRO A 111 -3.78 2.01 26.46
CA PRO A 111 -2.74 1.04 26.77
C PRO A 111 -3.26 -0.41 26.73
#